data_AF-A0A0Q7JIZ8-F1
#
_entry.id   AF-A0A0Q7JIZ8-F1
#
_cell.length_a   1.000
_cell.length_b   1.000
_cell.length_c   1.000
_cell.angle_alpha   90.00
_cell.angle_beta   90.00
_cell.angle_gamma   90.00
#
_symmetry.space_group_name_H-M   'P 1'
#
loop_
_entity.id
_entity.type
_entity.pdbx_description
1 polymer ?
#
loop_
_entity_poly.entity_id
_entity_poly.type
_entity_poly.pdbx_seq_one_letter_code
_entity_poly.pdbx_strand_id
1 'polypeptide(L)'
;MKVKRRLKIYAGIIIAIAILLLVLNITLQPPPKPSNPAAILPSTTMPTNSDPVPSSSPTPVVPIDLKPTMRWYDPASVRIGDQVAAWKITDKQQETYGKGSVAYTMESEAIISGSFMVNYEDADYNSNQIVFIADEKSSFGLPQPLVFKGHSNRMILHIPKSEDQSRFGIPGSTGRATIVIHKYFSVYADILEGVSDVAEVSHIKKVETTPPPATEIVQTEFNNTLQTFPLSPLALDAGKETDAVSLKLMQDWFKQVNNQFTKSLGSFHFKRISPAQKDQLQEWLMQSFTETKAKEILAIHAPQSGIHHLLSSSSLDLKPFGEVKEIKNQELKLEDSETLSYTALYILSGTHDAQFTYVLKRVNGAWKIHQYAMKLI
;
A
#
# COMPACT_ATOMS: atom_id res chain seq x y z
N MET A 1 0.68 22.88 -10.03
CA MET A 1 1.63 21.75 -9.83
C MET A 1 1.17 20.67 -8.84
N LYS A 2 0.46 20.98 -7.74
CA LYS A 2 0.04 19.98 -6.73
C LYS A 2 -1.06 18.98 -7.16
N VAL A 3 -1.89 19.33 -8.15
CA VAL A 3 -3.00 18.47 -8.62
C VAL A 3 -2.51 17.29 -9.47
N LYS A 4 -1.47 17.49 -10.30
CA LYS A 4 -0.88 16.42 -11.13
C LYS A 4 -0.16 15.34 -10.31
N ARG A 5 0.30 15.65 -9.09
CA ARG A 5 1.00 14.69 -8.21
C ARG A 5 0.03 13.75 -7.49
N ARG A 6 -1.17 14.24 -7.11
CA ARG A 6 -2.21 13.41 -6.48
C ARG A 6 -2.85 12.43 -7.47
N LEU A 7 -3.04 12.81 -8.73
CA LEU A 7 -3.60 11.92 -9.76
C LEU A 7 -2.69 10.72 -10.07
N LYS A 8 -1.37 10.88 -9.96
CA LYS A 8 -0.38 9.79 -10.16
C LYS A 8 -0.38 8.77 -9.02
N ILE A 9 -0.62 9.22 -7.78
CA ILE A 9 -0.68 8.34 -6.59
C ILE A 9 -1.95 7.47 -6.63
N TYR A 10 -3.09 8.03 -7.04
CA TYR A 10 -4.33 7.25 -7.22
C TYR A 10 -4.22 6.21 -8.35
N ALA A 11 -3.52 6.53 -9.45
CA ALA A 11 -3.26 5.56 -10.51
C ALA A 11 -2.39 4.39 -10.04
N GLY A 12 -1.35 4.64 -9.22
CA GLY A 12 -0.48 3.60 -8.67
C GLY A 12 -1.21 2.63 -7.72
N ILE A 13 -2.12 3.14 -6.89
CA ILE A 13 -2.91 2.32 -5.96
C ILE A 13 -3.92 1.44 -6.70
N ILE A 14 -4.58 1.97 -7.75
CA ILE A 14 -5.52 1.19 -8.56
C ILE A 14 -4.81 0.05 -9.30
N ILE A 15 -3.58 0.28 -9.77
CA ILE A 15 -2.76 -0.74 -10.46
C ILE A 15 -2.29 -1.82 -9.48
N ALA A 16 -1.86 -1.46 -8.26
CA ALA A 16 -1.48 -2.43 -7.23
C ALA A 16 -2.65 -3.32 -6.79
N ILE A 17 -3.87 -2.76 -6.69
CA ILE A 17 -5.10 -3.52 -6.39
C ILE A 17 -5.47 -4.45 -7.56
N ALA A 18 -5.30 -4.02 -8.81
CA ALA A 18 -5.55 -4.85 -9.98
C ALA A 18 -4.58 -6.06 -10.05
N ILE A 19 -3.31 -5.88 -9.66
CA ILE A 19 -2.32 -6.97 -9.57
C ILE A 19 -2.69 -7.94 -8.45
N LEU A 20 -3.09 -7.44 -7.28
CA LEU A 20 -3.53 -8.28 -6.16
C LEU A 20 -4.77 -9.13 -6.53
N LEU A 21 -5.73 -8.54 -7.25
CA LEU A 21 -6.94 -9.24 -7.71
C LEU A 21 -6.65 -10.27 -8.81
N LEU A 22 -5.68 -10.01 -9.70
CA LEU A 22 -5.29 -10.95 -10.75
C LEU A 22 -4.61 -12.20 -10.16
N VAL A 23 -3.75 -12.02 -9.14
CA VAL A 23 -3.05 -13.11 -8.44
C VAL A 23 -4.03 -13.97 -7.62
N LEU A 24 -5.05 -13.36 -7.01
CA LEU A 24 -6.11 -14.10 -6.32
C LEU A 24 -6.95 -14.97 -7.26
N ASN A 25 -7.20 -14.52 -8.49
CA ASN A 25 -8.07 -15.23 -9.44
C ASN A 25 -7.38 -16.47 -10.06
N ILE A 26 -6.06 -16.46 -10.18
CA ILE A 26 -5.27 -17.58 -10.70
C ILE A 26 -5.14 -18.71 -9.67
N THR A 27 -5.19 -18.40 -8.37
CA THR A 27 -5.05 -19.39 -7.29
C THR A 27 -6.33 -20.14 -6.95
N LEU A 28 -7.49 -19.72 -7.46
CA LEU A 28 -8.80 -20.30 -7.17
C LEU A 28 -9.34 -21.25 -8.26
N GLN A 29 -8.63 -21.47 -9.37
CA GLN A 29 -9.06 -22.44 -10.38
C GLN A 29 -8.58 -23.86 -10.04
N PRO A 30 -9.50 -24.84 -9.88
CA PRO A 30 -9.10 -26.23 -9.69
C PRO A 30 -8.49 -26.80 -10.98
N PRO A 31 -7.51 -27.71 -10.89
CA PRO A 31 -6.82 -28.23 -12.06
C PRO A 31 -7.75 -29.09 -12.94
N PRO A 32 -7.59 -29.04 -14.28
CA PRO A 32 -8.37 -29.89 -15.17
C PRO A 32 -7.97 -31.36 -15.00
N LYS A 33 -8.99 -32.22 -14.85
CA LYS A 33 -8.88 -33.67 -14.67
C LYS A 33 -8.36 -34.33 -15.97
N PRO A 34 -7.48 -35.34 -15.92
CA PRO A 34 -7.03 -36.03 -17.13
C PRO A 34 -8.05 -37.08 -17.55
N SER A 35 -8.47 -37.04 -18.82
CA SER A 35 -9.26 -38.09 -19.46
C SER A 35 -8.49 -38.69 -20.62
N ASN A 36 -8.34 -40.00 -20.61
CA ASN A 36 -7.77 -40.82 -21.68
C ASN A 36 -8.64 -42.10 -21.80
N PRO A 37 -8.52 -42.93 -22.85
CA PRO A 37 -8.99 -42.73 -24.22
C PRO A 37 -9.97 -43.86 -24.67
N ALA A 38 -10.78 -43.65 -25.71
CA ALA A 38 -11.11 -44.65 -26.76
C ALA A 38 -12.31 -44.24 -27.65
N ALA A 39 -12.18 -44.57 -28.94
CA ALA A 39 -13.18 -45.20 -29.82
C ALA A 39 -13.78 -44.41 -31.01
N ILE A 40 -13.24 -44.74 -32.19
CA ILE A 40 -13.94 -45.24 -33.42
C ILE A 40 -14.66 -44.24 -34.36
N LEU A 41 -14.11 -44.20 -35.59
CA LEU A 41 -14.59 -43.75 -36.93
C LEU A 41 -15.90 -44.46 -37.40
N PRO A 42 -16.70 -44.01 -38.41
CA PRO A 42 -16.21 -43.82 -39.80
C PRO A 42 -16.89 -42.79 -40.75
N SER A 43 -16.07 -42.35 -41.71
CA SER A 43 -16.23 -42.09 -43.16
C SER A 43 -17.56 -41.60 -43.79
N THR A 44 -17.48 -40.53 -44.61
CA THR A 44 -18.07 -40.48 -45.97
C THR A 44 -17.33 -39.46 -46.88
N THR A 45 -17.35 -39.75 -48.17
CA THR A 45 -16.52 -39.35 -49.34
C THR A 45 -16.89 -38.01 -50.03
N MET A 46 -15.85 -37.24 -50.43
CA MET A 46 -15.51 -36.43 -51.66
C MET A 46 -16.58 -36.14 -52.76
N PRO A 47 -16.36 -35.26 -53.78
CA PRO A 47 -15.32 -34.21 -54.04
C PRO A 47 -15.87 -32.88 -54.66
N THR A 48 -15.09 -31.78 -54.75
CA THR A 48 -14.96 -30.98 -56.01
C THR A 48 -13.77 -30.01 -55.99
N ASN A 49 -13.08 -29.95 -57.14
CA ASN A 49 -11.90 -29.16 -57.50
C ASN A 49 -12.11 -27.64 -57.51
N SER A 50 -11.07 -26.88 -57.12
CA SER A 50 -10.56 -25.75 -57.92
C SER A 50 -9.11 -25.43 -57.50
N ASP A 51 -8.22 -25.45 -58.49
CA ASP A 51 -6.78 -25.21 -58.42
C ASP A 51 -6.43 -23.70 -58.23
N PRO A 52 -5.16 -23.34 -57.91
CA PRO A 52 -4.84 -22.39 -56.85
C PRO A 52 -4.43 -20.98 -57.31
N VAL A 53 -4.64 -19.99 -56.43
CA VAL A 53 -3.97 -18.68 -56.44
C VAL A 53 -2.66 -18.82 -55.63
N PRO A 54 -1.53 -18.24 -56.04
CA PRO A 54 -0.26 -18.44 -55.35
C PRO A 54 -0.27 -17.75 -53.99
N SER A 55 -0.46 -18.54 -52.94
CA SER A 55 -0.20 -18.14 -51.56
C SER A 55 1.30 -17.93 -51.42
N SER A 56 1.71 -16.68 -51.24
CA SER A 56 3.05 -16.32 -50.77
C SER A 56 3.42 -17.17 -49.57
N SER A 57 4.46 -17.99 -49.73
CA SER A 57 5.06 -18.76 -48.64
C SER A 57 5.37 -17.85 -47.46
N PRO A 58 4.99 -18.20 -46.22
CA PRO A 58 5.52 -17.50 -45.06
C PRO A 58 7.03 -17.70 -45.06
N THR A 59 7.77 -16.60 -45.10
CA THR A 59 9.22 -16.60 -44.87
C THR A 59 9.49 -17.39 -43.60
N PRO A 60 10.38 -18.40 -43.61
CA PRO A 60 10.70 -19.13 -42.39
C PRO A 60 11.25 -18.13 -41.38
N VAL A 61 10.57 -17.98 -40.24
CA VAL A 61 11.16 -17.34 -39.08
C VAL A 61 12.31 -18.24 -38.66
N VAL A 62 13.52 -17.86 -39.08
CA VAL A 62 14.76 -18.49 -38.60
C VAL A 62 14.71 -18.42 -37.08
N PRO A 63 14.85 -19.55 -36.36
CA PRO A 63 15.03 -19.50 -34.91
C PRO A 63 16.28 -18.66 -34.66
N ILE A 64 16.12 -17.51 -34.00
CA ILE A 64 17.28 -16.82 -33.47
C ILE A 64 17.83 -17.77 -32.41
N ASP A 65 18.96 -18.38 -32.74
CA ASP A 65 19.77 -19.17 -31.82
C ASP A 65 20.32 -18.20 -30.76
N LEU A 66 19.46 -17.84 -29.80
CA LEU A 66 19.87 -17.15 -28.59
C LEU A 66 20.75 -18.15 -27.84
N LYS A 67 22.07 -18.02 -28.05
CA LYS A 67 23.07 -18.73 -27.27
C LYS A 67 22.63 -18.71 -25.81
N PRO A 68 22.60 -19.86 -25.09
CA PRO A 68 22.07 -19.99 -23.73
C PRO A 68 22.74 -19.14 -22.64
N THR A 69 23.60 -18.18 -23.00
CA THR A 69 24.54 -17.50 -22.11
C THR A 69 24.43 -15.98 -22.10
N MET A 70 23.58 -15.35 -22.94
CA MET A 70 23.37 -13.90 -22.85
C MET A 70 22.28 -13.58 -21.83
N ARG A 71 22.67 -12.92 -20.73
CA ARG A 71 21.75 -12.36 -19.72
C ARG A 71 21.01 -11.12 -20.19
N TRP A 72 21.62 -10.39 -21.14
CA TRP A 72 21.00 -9.20 -21.71
C TRP A 72 20.11 -9.57 -22.87
N TYR A 73 18.92 -9.00 -22.89
CA TYR A 73 17.96 -9.22 -23.98
C TYR A 73 17.38 -7.91 -24.47
N ASP A 74 17.01 -7.88 -25.75
CA ASP A 74 16.21 -6.80 -26.31
C ASP A 74 14.72 -7.12 -26.08
N PRO A 75 13.97 -6.29 -25.32
CA PRO A 75 12.55 -6.48 -25.10
C PRO A 75 11.71 -6.58 -26.38
N ALA A 76 12.18 -6.07 -27.52
CA ALA A 76 11.46 -6.21 -28.78
C ALA A 76 11.63 -7.59 -29.44
N SER A 77 12.75 -8.28 -29.17
CA SER A 77 13.12 -9.51 -29.89
C SER A 77 12.69 -10.80 -29.20
N VAL A 78 12.51 -10.77 -27.87
CA VAL A 78 12.15 -11.96 -27.08
C VAL A 78 10.64 -12.24 -27.06
N ARG A 79 10.28 -13.53 -27.01
CA ARG A 79 8.92 -14.08 -27.10
C ARG A 79 8.66 -15.10 -25.99
N ILE A 80 7.38 -15.39 -25.77
CA ILE A 80 6.96 -16.48 -24.88
C ILE A 80 7.54 -17.80 -25.41
N GLY A 81 8.14 -18.58 -24.51
CA GLY A 81 8.84 -19.84 -24.82
C GLY A 81 10.35 -19.69 -24.96
N ASP A 82 10.86 -18.48 -25.21
CA ASP A 82 12.30 -18.22 -25.31
C ASP A 82 12.99 -18.39 -23.95
N GLN A 83 14.31 -18.54 -23.97
CA GLN A 83 15.15 -18.59 -22.78
C GLN A 83 16.18 -17.47 -22.76
N VAL A 84 16.33 -16.81 -21.61
CA VAL A 84 17.33 -15.77 -21.34
C VAL A 84 18.03 -16.11 -20.03
N ALA A 85 19.36 -16.21 -20.01
CA ALA A 85 20.12 -16.65 -18.83
C ALA A 85 19.58 -17.93 -18.14
N ALA A 86 19.11 -18.92 -18.92
CA ALA A 86 18.43 -20.13 -18.42
C ALA A 86 17.09 -19.89 -17.70
N TRP A 87 16.48 -18.73 -17.89
CA TRP A 87 15.11 -18.42 -17.49
C TRP A 87 14.16 -18.50 -18.69
N LYS A 88 13.13 -19.32 -18.57
CA LYS A 88 12.12 -19.48 -19.62
C LYS A 88 11.07 -18.39 -19.50
N ILE A 89 10.79 -17.69 -20.59
CA ILE A 89 9.71 -16.70 -20.66
C ILE A 89 8.37 -17.43 -20.74
N THR A 90 7.51 -17.23 -19.74
CA THR A 90 6.18 -17.87 -19.66
C THR A 90 5.05 -16.91 -19.94
N ASP A 91 5.24 -15.61 -19.72
CA ASP A 91 4.25 -14.58 -20.02
C ASP A 91 4.91 -13.28 -20.51
N LYS A 92 4.17 -12.53 -21.33
CA LYS A 92 4.57 -11.23 -21.89
C LYS A 92 3.38 -10.29 -21.88
N GLN A 93 3.52 -9.18 -21.17
CA GLN A 93 2.51 -8.13 -21.09
C GLN A 93 3.05 -6.85 -21.72
N GLN A 94 2.27 -6.23 -22.60
CA GLN A 94 2.64 -5.00 -23.29
C GLN A 94 1.80 -3.83 -22.78
N GLU A 95 2.44 -2.67 -22.72
CA GLU A 95 1.85 -1.38 -22.35
C GLU A 95 1.26 -1.28 -20.93
N THR A 96 1.55 -2.25 -20.05
CA THR A 96 1.12 -2.27 -18.63
C THR A 96 1.59 -1.05 -17.85
N TYR A 97 2.78 -0.53 -18.15
CA TYR A 97 3.43 0.59 -17.45
C TYR A 97 3.57 1.84 -18.33
N GLY A 98 2.69 2.00 -19.32
CA GLY A 98 2.70 3.08 -20.29
C GLY A 98 3.09 2.63 -21.70
N LYS A 99 2.91 3.53 -22.68
CA LYS A 99 3.18 3.24 -24.09
C LYS A 99 4.62 2.76 -24.28
N GLY A 100 4.80 1.65 -24.99
CA GLY A 100 6.12 1.05 -25.24
C GLY A 100 6.70 0.22 -24.08
N SER A 101 6.01 0.16 -22.93
CA SER A 101 6.46 -0.72 -21.84
C SER A 101 6.20 -2.19 -22.15
N VAL A 102 7.08 -3.05 -21.65
CA VAL A 102 6.94 -4.50 -21.76
C VAL A 102 7.37 -5.14 -20.44
N ALA A 103 6.53 -6.01 -19.91
CA ALA A 103 6.81 -6.81 -18.73
C ALA A 103 6.83 -8.29 -19.09
N TYR A 104 7.79 -9.01 -18.52
CA TYR A 104 8.00 -10.43 -18.76
C TYR A 104 7.91 -11.19 -17.46
N THR A 105 7.20 -12.31 -17.48
CA THR A 105 7.30 -13.32 -16.43
C THR A 105 8.21 -14.42 -16.91
N MET A 106 9.20 -14.75 -16.08
CA MET A 106 10.17 -15.80 -16.37
C MET A 106 10.25 -16.79 -15.21
N GLU A 107 10.44 -18.06 -15.54
CA GLU A 107 10.49 -19.16 -14.58
C GLU A 107 11.81 -19.94 -14.74
N SER A 108 12.47 -20.15 -13.62
CA SER A 108 13.67 -20.96 -13.41
C SER A 108 13.98 -20.95 -11.91
N GLU A 109 14.98 -21.70 -11.46
CA GLU A 109 15.44 -21.60 -10.09
C GLU A 109 16.85 -21.00 -10.04
N ALA A 110 17.04 -19.98 -9.20
CA ALA A 110 18.36 -19.41 -8.96
C ALA A 110 18.59 -19.12 -7.48
N ILE A 111 19.81 -19.40 -7.02
CA ILE A 111 20.31 -18.96 -5.73
C ILE A 111 21.01 -17.62 -5.95
N ILE A 112 20.51 -16.56 -5.31
CA ILE A 112 21.06 -15.21 -5.44
C ILE A 112 21.49 -14.67 -4.07
N SER A 113 22.65 -14.05 -4.05
CA SER A 113 23.18 -13.27 -2.93
C SER A 113 23.23 -11.79 -3.30
N GLY A 114 23.02 -10.93 -2.32
CA GLY A 114 22.97 -9.48 -2.51
C GLY A 114 22.76 -8.70 -1.23
N SER A 115 22.72 -7.38 -1.35
CA SER A 115 22.30 -6.48 -0.28
C SER A 115 20.81 -6.18 -0.36
N PHE A 116 20.21 -5.82 0.77
CA PHE A 116 18.82 -5.38 0.80
C PHE A 116 18.61 -4.15 1.68
N MET A 117 17.50 -3.46 1.43
CA MET A 117 16.92 -2.44 2.28
C MET A 117 15.42 -2.67 2.37
N VAL A 118 14.89 -2.68 3.58
CA VAL A 118 13.44 -2.61 3.80
C VAL A 118 13.05 -1.14 3.73
N ASN A 119 12.32 -0.73 2.71
CA ASN A 119 11.92 0.66 2.56
C ASN A 119 10.96 1.08 3.68
N TYR A 120 11.07 2.34 4.10
CA TYR A 120 10.10 2.96 4.99
C TYR A 120 8.75 3.18 4.30
N GLU A 121 7.71 3.36 5.10
CA GLU A 121 6.35 3.62 4.63
C GLU A 121 6.23 4.92 3.81
N ASP A 122 7.03 5.92 4.15
CA ASP A 122 7.07 7.24 3.50
C ASP A 122 8.00 7.30 2.27
N ALA A 123 8.56 6.16 1.83
CA ALA A 123 9.38 6.12 0.64
C ALA A 123 8.56 6.54 -0.60
N ASP A 124 9.14 7.40 -1.45
CA ASP A 124 8.50 7.89 -2.69
C ASP A 124 8.04 6.73 -3.59
N TYR A 125 8.78 5.60 -3.56
CA TYR A 125 8.51 4.41 -4.34
C TYR A 125 8.78 3.13 -3.53
N ASN A 126 8.04 2.07 -3.83
CA ASN A 126 8.21 0.75 -3.21
C ASN A 126 8.14 0.80 -1.67
N SER A 127 7.15 1.54 -1.16
CA SER A 127 6.89 1.72 0.28
C SER A 127 6.68 0.37 0.97
N ASN A 128 7.32 0.16 2.13
CA ASN A 128 7.30 -1.08 2.91
C ASN A 128 7.76 -2.35 2.17
N GLN A 129 8.43 -2.21 1.03
CA GLN A 129 8.95 -3.35 0.25
C GLN A 129 10.43 -3.60 0.53
N ILE A 130 10.85 -4.85 0.34
CA ILE A 130 12.26 -5.24 0.43
C ILE A 130 12.90 -5.03 -0.93
N VAL A 131 13.70 -3.98 -1.03
CA VAL A 131 14.53 -3.70 -2.21
C VAL A 131 15.80 -4.51 -2.09
N PHE A 132 16.04 -5.40 -3.05
CA PHE A 132 17.22 -6.26 -3.11
C PHE A 132 18.09 -5.88 -4.32
N ILE A 133 19.39 -5.78 -4.09
CA ILE A 133 20.39 -5.55 -5.13
C ILE A 133 21.30 -6.76 -5.15
N ALA A 134 21.21 -7.54 -6.22
CA ALA A 134 22.00 -8.74 -6.40
C ALA A 134 23.49 -8.39 -6.52
N ASP A 135 24.34 -9.21 -5.90
CA ASP A 135 25.79 -9.16 -6.10
C ASP A 135 26.13 -9.38 -7.57
N GLU A 136 27.33 -8.93 -7.97
CA GLU A 136 27.78 -9.04 -9.36
C GLU A 136 27.67 -10.47 -9.91
N LYS A 137 28.16 -11.46 -9.15
CA LYS A 137 28.08 -12.89 -9.49
C LYS A 137 26.64 -13.38 -9.68
N SER A 138 25.75 -13.01 -8.77
CA SER A 138 24.34 -13.40 -8.82
C SER A 138 23.61 -12.73 -9.98
N SER A 139 23.94 -11.46 -10.24
CA SER A 139 23.38 -10.68 -11.34
C SER A 139 23.68 -11.33 -12.70
N PHE A 140 24.83 -12.00 -12.87
CA PHE A 140 25.15 -12.69 -14.13
C PHE A 140 24.17 -13.82 -14.49
N GLY A 141 23.53 -14.44 -13.50
CA GLY A 141 22.53 -15.49 -13.69
C GLY A 141 21.10 -14.97 -13.84
N LEU A 142 20.91 -13.65 -13.89
CA LEU A 142 19.58 -13.02 -13.96
C LEU A 142 19.38 -12.30 -15.29
N PRO A 143 18.21 -12.49 -15.94
CA PRO A 143 17.82 -11.74 -17.12
C PRO A 143 17.81 -10.23 -16.84
N GLN A 144 18.21 -9.44 -17.82
CA GLN A 144 18.19 -7.98 -17.72
C GLN A 144 17.98 -7.35 -19.11
N PRO A 145 17.07 -6.37 -19.27
CA PRO A 145 16.96 -5.62 -20.51
C PRO A 145 18.31 -4.97 -20.90
N LEU A 146 18.65 -4.98 -22.19
CA LEU A 146 19.93 -4.50 -22.72
C LEU A 146 20.24 -3.05 -22.31
N VAL A 147 19.21 -2.21 -22.16
CA VAL A 147 19.34 -0.81 -21.73
C VAL A 147 19.95 -0.65 -20.34
N PHE A 148 19.87 -1.68 -19.49
CA PHE A 148 20.45 -1.67 -18.15
C PHE A 148 21.80 -2.37 -18.07
N LYS A 149 22.42 -2.67 -19.21
CA LYS A 149 23.74 -3.30 -19.26
C LYS A 149 24.75 -2.49 -18.46
N GLY A 150 25.45 -3.16 -17.53
CA GLY A 150 26.43 -2.53 -16.63
C GLY A 150 25.88 -2.17 -15.25
N HIS A 151 24.57 -2.31 -15.02
CA HIS A 151 23.95 -2.14 -13.70
C HIS A 151 23.66 -3.48 -13.03
N SER A 152 23.79 -3.54 -11.70
CA SER A 152 23.34 -4.70 -10.92
C SER A 152 21.82 -4.87 -11.00
N ASN A 153 21.33 -6.11 -10.92
CA ASN A 153 19.89 -6.36 -10.87
C ASN A 153 19.34 -5.84 -9.53
N ARG A 154 18.46 -4.84 -9.62
CA ARG A 154 17.69 -4.32 -8.49
C ARG A 154 16.25 -4.80 -8.64
N MET A 155 15.73 -5.46 -7.61
CA MET A 155 14.40 -6.07 -7.62
C MET A 155 13.68 -5.88 -6.28
N ILE A 156 12.37 -6.02 -6.30
CA ILE A 156 11.55 -6.19 -5.10
C ILE A 156 11.42 -7.67 -4.81
N LEU A 157 11.65 -8.06 -3.56
CA LEU A 157 11.39 -9.43 -3.13
C LEU A 157 9.92 -9.59 -2.75
N HIS A 158 9.26 -10.53 -3.41
CA HIS A 158 7.96 -11.02 -3.00
C HIS A 158 8.16 -12.30 -2.17
N ILE A 159 7.88 -12.21 -0.87
CA ILE A 159 8.01 -13.31 0.09
C ILE A 159 6.60 -13.73 0.50
N PRO A 160 6.12 -14.92 0.11
CA PRO A 160 4.74 -15.33 0.36
C PRO A 160 4.38 -15.49 1.85
N LYS A 161 5.37 -15.80 2.69
CA LYS A 161 5.19 -16.04 4.14
C LYS A 161 5.59 -14.81 4.95
N SER A 162 4.67 -14.27 5.74
CA SER A 162 4.92 -13.11 6.61
C SER A 162 6.03 -13.36 7.64
N GLU A 163 6.12 -14.58 8.19
CA GLU A 163 7.18 -14.99 9.10
C GLU A 163 8.57 -14.88 8.45
N ASP A 164 8.69 -15.31 7.20
CA ASP A 164 9.95 -15.22 6.45
C ASP A 164 10.29 -13.77 6.08
N GLN A 165 9.28 -12.94 5.79
CA GLN A 165 9.46 -11.52 5.56
C GLN A 165 10.03 -10.81 6.80
N SER A 166 9.59 -11.20 8.00
CA SER A 166 10.06 -10.60 9.26
C SER A 166 11.57 -10.76 9.50
N ARG A 167 12.20 -11.77 8.88
CA ARG A 167 13.65 -12.03 9.00
C ARG A 167 14.52 -10.91 8.41
N PHE A 168 13.98 -10.12 7.49
CA PHE A 168 14.63 -8.96 6.90
C PHE A 168 14.58 -7.72 7.81
N GLY A 169 13.86 -7.79 8.93
CA GLY A 169 13.74 -6.73 9.91
C GLY A 169 12.60 -5.75 9.61
N ILE A 170 12.49 -4.76 10.49
CA ILE A 170 11.51 -3.66 10.40
C ILE A 170 11.87 -2.68 9.27
N PRO A 171 10.93 -1.83 8.81
CA PRO A 171 11.23 -0.78 7.84
C PRO A 171 12.47 0.06 8.24
N GLY A 172 13.32 0.36 7.27
CA GLY A 172 14.62 0.99 7.47
C GLY A 172 15.79 0.03 7.74
N SER A 173 15.52 -1.25 7.99
CA SER A 173 16.58 -2.25 8.13
C SER A 173 17.32 -2.43 6.82
N THR A 174 18.63 -2.70 6.92
CA THR A 174 19.48 -3.02 5.78
C THR A 174 20.23 -4.31 6.06
N GLY A 175 20.81 -4.93 5.05
CA GLY A 175 21.57 -6.14 5.30
C GLY A 175 22.01 -6.86 4.04
N ARG A 176 22.38 -8.12 4.23
CA ARG A 176 22.71 -9.05 3.15
C ARG A 176 21.87 -10.30 3.27
N ALA A 177 21.46 -10.85 2.13
CA ALA A 177 20.71 -12.09 2.11
C ALA A 177 21.15 -12.98 0.96
N THR A 178 21.03 -14.29 1.19
CA THR A 178 21.11 -15.33 0.17
C THR A 178 19.76 -16.03 0.12
N ILE A 179 19.11 -15.93 -1.02
CA ILE A 179 17.75 -16.42 -1.25
C ILE A 179 17.69 -17.32 -2.48
N VAL A 180 16.66 -18.14 -2.56
CA VAL A 180 16.30 -18.92 -3.74
C VAL A 180 15.06 -18.26 -4.33
N ILE A 181 15.13 -17.92 -5.60
CA ILE A 181 14.00 -17.39 -6.36
C ILE A 181 13.59 -18.40 -7.42
N HIS A 182 12.29 -18.49 -7.68
CA HIS A 182 11.74 -19.42 -8.68
C HIS A 182 10.99 -18.73 -9.84
N LYS A 183 10.75 -17.43 -9.69
CA LYS A 183 10.00 -16.61 -10.64
C LYS A 183 10.55 -15.21 -10.64
N TYR A 184 10.76 -14.65 -11.83
CA TYR A 184 11.34 -13.33 -12.04
C TYR A 184 10.48 -12.54 -13.00
N PHE A 185 10.06 -11.35 -12.56
CA PHE A 185 9.29 -10.40 -13.34
C PHE A 185 10.23 -9.27 -13.74
N SER A 186 10.53 -9.16 -15.03
CA SER A 186 11.40 -8.11 -15.55
C SER A 186 10.61 -7.09 -16.34
N VAL A 187 10.83 -5.81 -16.04
CA VAL A 187 10.08 -4.70 -16.64
C VAL A 187 11.00 -3.77 -17.43
N TYR A 188 10.58 -3.45 -18.65
CA TYR A 188 11.14 -2.40 -19.47
C TYR A 188 10.09 -1.31 -19.69
N ALA A 189 10.39 -0.06 -19.33
CA ALA A 189 9.50 1.09 -19.54
C ALA A 189 10.32 2.38 -19.66
N ASP A 190 9.81 3.37 -20.39
CA ASP A 190 10.46 4.69 -20.58
C ASP A 190 10.44 5.55 -19.29
N ILE A 191 9.54 5.25 -18.35
CA ILE A 191 9.46 5.91 -17.03
C ILE A 191 9.66 4.84 -15.97
N LEU A 192 10.88 4.77 -15.41
CA LEU A 192 11.28 3.72 -14.46
C LEU A 192 11.18 4.14 -12.99
N GLU A 193 10.78 5.38 -12.72
CA GLU A 193 10.64 5.84 -11.35
C GLU A 193 9.57 5.01 -10.61
N GLY A 194 10.05 4.17 -9.69
CA GLY A 194 9.22 3.27 -8.88
C GLY A 194 8.72 2.00 -9.56
N VAL A 195 9.10 1.75 -10.82
CA VAL A 195 8.87 0.46 -11.48
C VAL A 195 10.14 -0.37 -11.33
N SER A 196 10.04 -1.52 -10.67
CA SER A 196 11.19 -2.37 -10.37
C SER A 196 10.88 -3.80 -10.79
N ASP A 197 11.93 -4.54 -11.18
CA ASP A 197 11.82 -5.98 -11.33
C ASP A 197 11.34 -6.60 -10.02
N VAL A 198 10.64 -7.73 -10.09
CA VAL A 198 10.14 -8.45 -8.90
C VAL A 198 10.66 -9.87 -8.95
N ALA A 199 11.10 -10.40 -7.81
CA ALA A 199 11.50 -11.80 -7.70
C ALA A 199 10.66 -12.48 -6.62
N GLU A 200 10.10 -13.64 -6.95
CA GLU A 200 9.35 -14.45 -6.00
C GLU A 200 10.30 -15.41 -5.28
N VAL A 201 10.36 -15.29 -3.96
CA VAL A 201 11.26 -16.03 -3.11
C VAL A 201 10.62 -17.37 -2.73
N SER A 202 11.24 -18.47 -3.14
CA SER A 202 10.83 -19.82 -2.74
C SER A 202 11.44 -20.22 -1.39
N HIS A 203 12.68 -19.79 -1.12
CA HIS A 203 13.37 -20.14 0.12
C HIS A 203 14.42 -19.09 0.53
N ILE A 204 14.60 -18.91 1.84
CA ILE A 204 15.62 -18.01 2.40
C ILE A 204 16.72 -18.84 3.05
N LYS A 205 17.91 -18.87 2.43
CA LYS A 205 19.07 -19.62 2.94
C LYS A 205 19.76 -18.89 4.09
N LYS A 206 20.00 -17.59 3.93
CA LYS A 206 20.71 -16.76 4.93
C LYS A 206 20.21 -15.32 4.87
N VAL A 207 20.06 -14.70 6.03
CA VAL A 207 19.80 -13.26 6.16
C VAL A 207 20.64 -12.74 7.32
N GLU A 208 21.37 -11.67 7.06
CA GLU A 208 22.09 -10.87 8.06
C GLU A 208 21.48 -9.48 8.02
N THR A 209 20.80 -9.11 9.11
CA THR A 209 20.03 -7.87 9.20
C THR A 209 20.70 -6.92 10.17
N THR A 210 20.90 -5.69 9.70
CA THR A 210 21.27 -4.54 10.52
C THR A 210 20.01 -3.69 10.73
N PRO A 211 19.60 -3.45 11.99
CA PRO A 211 18.44 -2.60 12.28
C PRO A 211 18.65 -1.16 11.77
N PRO A 212 17.58 -0.38 11.60
CA PRO A 212 17.72 1.04 11.27
C PRO A 212 18.57 1.77 12.31
N PRO A 213 19.28 2.86 11.93
CA PRO A 213 20.10 3.63 12.86
C PRO A 213 19.29 4.06 14.09
N ALA A 214 19.86 3.90 15.29
CA ALA A 214 19.20 4.26 16.55
C ALA A 214 18.99 5.78 16.74
N THR A 215 19.57 6.61 15.84
CA THR A 215 19.42 8.06 15.92
C THR A 215 17.96 8.44 15.71
N GLU A 216 17.30 8.87 16.77
CA GLU A 216 15.93 9.37 16.71
C GLU A 216 15.85 10.65 15.88
N ILE A 217 14.91 10.68 14.93
CA ILE A 217 14.56 11.93 14.24
C ILE A 217 13.58 12.65 15.15
N VAL A 218 14.05 13.74 15.77
CA VAL A 218 13.22 14.57 16.65
C VAL A 218 12.74 15.79 15.88
N GLN A 219 11.42 15.96 15.80
CA GLN A 219 10.82 17.18 15.24
C GLN A 219 10.87 18.29 16.31
N THR A 220 11.82 19.21 16.22
CA THR A 220 12.10 20.22 17.27
C THR A 220 10.90 21.12 17.61
N GLU A 221 10.05 21.41 16.63
CA GLU A 221 8.86 22.27 16.80
C GLU A 221 7.62 21.52 17.30
N PHE A 222 7.69 20.19 17.44
CA PHE A 222 6.52 19.34 17.69
C PHE A 222 5.78 19.72 18.96
N ASN A 223 6.49 19.77 20.09
CA ASN A 223 5.90 20.07 21.38
C ASN A 223 5.32 21.48 21.45
N ASN A 224 6.04 22.45 20.88
CA ASN A 224 5.54 23.83 20.80
C ASN A 224 4.25 23.91 19.99
N THR A 225 4.14 23.11 18.93
CA THR A 225 2.94 23.07 18.09
C THR A 225 1.74 22.45 18.84
N LEU A 226 1.96 21.34 19.56
CA LEU A 226 0.91 20.72 20.40
C LEU A 226 0.42 21.68 21.51
N GLN A 227 1.32 22.45 22.10
CA GLN A 227 0.98 23.45 23.12
C GLN A 227 0.23 24.66 22.54
N THR A 228 0.57 25.08 21.32
CA THR A 228 -0.08 26.21 20.63
C THR A 228 -1.55 25.91 20.29
N PHE A 229 -1.85 24.65 20.02
CA PHE A 229 -3.17 24.18 19.61
C PHE A 229 -3.66 23.07 20.56
N PRO A 230 -4.04 23.41 21.81
CA PRO A 230 -4.48 22.42 22.79
C PRO A 230 -5.86 21.83 22.43
N LEU A 231 -6.11 20.59 22.85
CA LEU A 231 -7.42 19.94 22.74
C LEU A 231 -8.23 20.16 24.02
N SER A 232 -8.67 21.39 24.24
CA SER A 232 -9.43 21.79 25.43
C SER A 232 -10.61 20.84 25.70
N PRO A 233 -10.83 20.44 26.97
CA PRO A 233 -11.96 19.59 27.32
C PRO A 233 -13.30 20.33 27.10
N LEU A 234 -14.38 19.57 26.97
CA LEU A 234 -15.72 20.14 26.88
C LEU A 234 -16.09 20.83 28.21
N ALA A 235 -16.38 22.13 28.15
CA ALA A 235 -16.79 22.95 29.28
C ALA A 235 -18.32 22.95 29.42
N LEU A 236 -18.90 21.84 29.86
CA LEU A 236 -20.34 21.72 30.03
C LEU A 236 -20.74 21.79 31.51
N ASP A 237 -21.67 22.69 31.83
CA ASP A 237 -22.18 22.93 33.18
C ASP A 237 -22.91 21.70 33.72
N ALA A 238 -22.58 21.29 34.95
CA ALA A 238 -23.27 20.20 35.62
C ALA A 238 -24.78 20.51 35.79
N GLY A 239 -25.64 19.59 35.37
CA GLY A 239 -27.10 19.71 35.44
C GLY A 239 -27.76 20.46 34.27
N LYS A 240 -26.99 20.85 33.25
CA LYS A 240 -27.51 21.49 32.01
C LYS A 240 -27.20 20.69 30.74
N GLU A 241 -26.80 19.43 30.89
CA GLU A 241 -26.31 18.53 29.84
C GLU A 241 -27.27 18.34 28.66
N THR A 242 -28.52 18.79 28.72
CA THR A 242 -29.53 18.53 27.68
C THR A 242 -30.22 19.80 27.17
N ASP A 243 -29.72 20.99 27.51
CA ASP A 243 -30.30 22.24 27.00
C ASP A 243 -29.85 22.57 25.57
N ALA A 244 -30.59 23.44 24.88
CA ALA A 244 -30.29 23.83 23.50
C ALA A 244 -28.92 24.53 23.36
N VAL A 245 -28.44 25.18 24.43
CA VAL A 245 -27.12 25.83 24.47
C VAL A 245 -26.02 24.79 24.45
N SER A 246 -26.20 23.69 25.20
CA SER A 246 -25.28 22.56 25.28
C SER A 246 -25.16 21.80 23.97
N LEU A 247 -26.24 21.70 23.18
CA LEU A 247 -26.18 21.13 21.83
C LEU A 247 -25.23 21.91 20.92
N LYS A 248 -25.36 23.25 20.91
CA LYS A 248 -24.47 24.11 20.10
C LYS A 248 -23.03 24.04 20.62
N LEU A 249 -22.84 24.08 21.93
CA LEU A 249 -21.53 23.95 22.55
C LEU A 249 -20.83 22.64 22.16
N MET A 250 -21.57 21.52 22.15
CA MET A 250 -21.08 20.21 21.72
C MET A 250 -20.58 20.23 20.27
N GLN A 251 -21.37 20.80 19.35
CA GLN A 251 -21.00 20.90 17.94
C GLN A 251 -19.76 21.76 17.73
N ASP A 252 -19.72 22.92 18.37
CA ASP A 252 -18.58 23.85 18.30
C ASP A 252 -17.32 23.19 18.86
N TRP A 253 -17.46 22.41 19.94
CA TRP A 253 -16.36 21.66 20.54
C TRP A 253 -15.81 20.57 19.61
N PHE A 254 -16.65 19.71 19.00
CA PHE A 254 -16.17 18.70 18.04
C PHE A 254 -15.45 19.34 16.85
N LYS A 255 -15.99 20.46 16.34
CA LYS A 255 -15.36 21.23 15.27
C LYS A 255 -14.02 21.81 15.71
N GLN A 256 -13.93 22.33 16.93
CA GLN A 256 -12.70 22.83 17.51
C GLN A 256 -11.66 21.72 17.63
N VAL A 257 -11.98 20.57 18.23
CA VAL A 257 -11.08 19.43 18.39
C VAL A 257 -10.52 18.99 17.04
N ASN A 258 -11.37 18.83 16.03
CA ASN A 258 -10.94 18.44 14.69
C ASN A 258 -10.03 19.49 14.02
N ASN A 259 -10.35 20.77 14.20
CA ASN A 259 -9.54 21.86 13.67
C ASN A 259 -8.18 21.96 14.35
N GLN A 260 -8.12 21.81 15.67
CA GLN A 260 -6.86 21.83 16.41
C GLN A 260 -5.99 20.64 16.03
N PHE A 261 -6.55 19.42 15.92
CA PHE A 261 -5.83 18.26 15.38
C PHE A 261 -5.21 18.51 14.01
N THR A 262 -6.01 19.04 13.09
CA THR A 262 -5.52 19.32 11.73
C THR A 262 -4.42 20.40 11.73
N LYS A 263 -4.59 21.46 12.53
CA LYS A 263 -3.59 22.55 12.65
C LYS A 263 -2.30 22.07 13.32
N SER A 264 -2.41 21.28 14.39
CA SER A 264 -1.27 20.76 15.13
C SER A 264 -0.40 19.83 14.31
N LEU A 265 -1.01 18.94 13.54
CA LEU A 265 -0.28 17.86 12.86
C LEU A 265 -0.05 18.12 11.37
N GLY A 266 -0.70 19.13 10.78
CA GLY A 266 -0.65 19.39 9.34
C GLY A 266 0.75 19.68 8.79
N SER A 267 1.62 20.35 9.56
CA SER A 267 3.03 20.61 9.18
C SER A 267 3.95 19.40 9.34
N PHE A 268 3.45 18.34 9.99
CA PHE A 268 4.16 17.09 10.23
C PHE A 268 3.61 15.92 9.40
N HIS A 269 2.74 16.19 8.42
CA HIS A 269 2.24 15.16 7.51
C HIS A 269 3.39 14.41 6.82
N PHE A 270 3.38 13.09 6.94
CA PHE A 270 4.43 12.16 6.50
C PHE A 270 5.82 12.43 7.09
N LYS A 271 5.89 13.12 8.24
CA LYS A 271 7.14 13.23 9.00
C LYS A 271 7.21 12.13 10.04
N ARG A 272 8.44 11.67 10.28
CA ARG A 272 8.75 10.74 11.36
C ARG A 272 8.86 11.47 12.68
N ILE A 273 8.31 10.88 13.72
CA ILE A 273 8.45 11.29 15.12
C ILE A 273 9.05 10.15 15.92
N SER A 274 9.74 10.48 17.02
CA SER A 274 10.29 9.48 17.92
C SER A 274 9.21 8.83 18.80
N PRO A 275 9.49 7.67 19.43
CA PRO A 275 8.59 7.07 20.42
C PRO A 275 8.17 8.04 21.52
N ALA A 276 9.12 8.82 22.07
CA ALA A 276 8.82 9.82 23.09
C ALA A 276 7.87 10.93 22.59
N GLN A 277 8.00 11.35 21.32
CA GLN A 277 7.07 12.30 20.71
C GLN A 277 5.69 11.69 20.47
N LYS A 278 5.60 10.38 20.21
CA LYS A 278 4.31 9.68 20.16
C LYS A 278 3.64 9.65 21.54
N ASP A 279 4.41 9.44 22.62
CA ASP A 279 3.86 9.48 23.98
C ASP A 279 3.32 10.88 24.31
N GLN A 280 4.06 11.94 23.93
CA GLN A 280 3.60 13.33 24.05
C GLN A 280 2.32 13.58 23.23
N LEU A 281 2.21 13.00 22.04
CA LEU A 281 0.98 13.07 21.25
C LEU A 281 -0.18 12.35 21.92
N GLN A 282 0.08 11.21 22.59
CA GLN A 282 -0.94 10.49 23.36
C GLN A 282 -1.47 11.34 24.50
N GLU A 283 -0.58 11.95 25.29
CA GLU A 283 -0.95 12.84 26.39
C GLU A 283 -1.76 14.04 25.90
N TRP A 284 -1.37 14.63 24.76
CA TRP A 284 -2.10 15.72 24.14
C TRP A 284 -3.48 15.29 23.65
N LEU A 285 -3.61 14.12 23.02
CA LEU A 285 -4.92 13.53 22.65
C LEU A 285 -5.80 13.28 23.87
N MET A 286 -5.22 12.83 24.97
CA MET A 286 -5.94 12.57 26.22
C MET A 286 -6.57 13.81 26.85
N GLN A 287 -6.31 15.03 26.36
CA GLN A 287 -7.02 16.24 26.81
C GLN A 287 -8.51 16.22 26.38
N SER A 288 -8.83 15.66 25.21
CA SER A 288 -10.21 15.56 24.70
C SER A 288 -10.71 14.13 24.51
N PHE A 289 -9.83 13.13 24.50
CA PHE A 289 -10.16 11.73 24.29
C PHE A 289 -9.91 10.89 25.54
N THR A 290 -10.69 9.82 25.72
CA THR A 290 -10.34 8.78 26.69
C THR A 290 -9.01 8.10 26.28
N GLU A 291 -8.28 7.51 27.22
CA GLU A 291 -7.00 6.85 26.92
C GLU A 291 -7.14 5.77 25.83
N THR A 292 -8.17 4.92 25.94
CA THR A 292 -8.49 3.92 24.92
C THR A 292 -8.66 4.55 23.55
N LYS A 293 -9.42 5.65 23.46
CA LYS A 293 -9.67 6.32 22.18
C LYS A 293 -8.43 7.02 21.63
N ALA A 294 -7.61 7.62 22.49
CA ALA A 294 -6.34 8.22 22.11
C ALA A 294 -5.39 7.17 21.48
N LYS A 295 -5.33 5.96 22.06
CA LYS A 295 -4.55 4.84 21.50
C LYS A 295 -5.07 4.39 20.13
N GLU A 296 -6.38 4.29 19.95
CA GLU A 296 -6.99 3.98 18.64
C GLU A 296 -6.63 5.03 17.59
N ILE A 297 -6.73 6.32 17.94
CA ILE A 297 -6.34 7.43 17.06
C ILE A 297 -4.86 7.32 16.70
N LEU A 298 -3.98 7.08 17.66
CA LEU A 298 -2.55 6.93 17.40
C LEU A 298 -2.21 5.73 16.50
N ALA A 299 -2.94 4.63 16.62
CA ALA A 299 -2.72 3.47 15.74
C ALA A 299 -2.98 3.80 14.26
N ILE A 300 -3.91 4.71 14.00
CA ILE A 300 -4.27 5.17 12.65
C ILE A 300 -3.35 6.30 12.19
N HIS A 301 -3.07 7.27 13.07
CA HIS A 301 -2.44 8.54 12.71
C HIS A 301 -0.94 8.62 12.99
N ALA A 302 -0.40 7.68 13.76
CA ALA A 302 1.02 7.54 14.06
C ALA A 302 1.45 6.06 14.01
N PRO A 303 1.17 5.33 12.90
CA PRO A 303 1.60 3.94 12.75
C PRO A 303 3.12 3.83 12.90
N GLN A 304 3.57 2.66 13.37
CA GLN A 304 4.99 2.37 13.52
C GLN A 304 5.63 2.18 12.14
N SER A 305 6.73 2.89 11.90
CA SER A 305 7.54 2.79 10.69
C SER A 305 9.01 2.68 11.09
N GLY A 306 9.51 1.44 11.14
CA GLY A 306 10.81 1.14 11.72
C GLY A 306 10.82 1.39 13.23
N ILE A 307 11.80 2.16 13.70
CA ILE A 307 11.90 2.60 15.11
C ILE A 307 11.15 3.91 15.39
N HIS A 308 10.60 4.54 14.35
CA HIS A 308 9.86 5.80 14.44
C HIS A 308 8.36 5.57 14.24
N HIS A 309 7.60 6.65 14.34
CA HIS A 309 6.21 6.69 13.94
C HIS A 309 6.01 7.68 12.81
N LEU A 310 5.29 7.25 11.77
CA LEU A 310 4.97 8.13 10.65
C LEU A 310 3.68 8.87 10.95
N LEU A 311 3.73 10.20 11.01
CA LEU A 311 2.52 10.98 11.23
C LEU A 311 1.70 11.09 9.95
N SER A 312 0.50 10.52 9.94
CA SER A 312 -0.50 10.80 8.93
C SER A 312 -1.47 11.86 9.44
N SER A 313 -1.31 13.10 8.98
CA SER A 313 -2.31 14.15 9.25
C SER A 313 -3.54 13.96 8.35
N SER A 314 -4.53 13.22 8.85
CA SER A 314 -5.91 13.24 8.36
C SER A 314 -6.82 13.94 9.36
N SER A 315 -8.10 14.09 9.00
CA SER A 315 -9.14 14.55 9.92
C SER A 315 -9.43 13.45 10.95
N LEU A 316 -9.96 13.80 12.13
CA LEU A 316 -10.42 12.83 13.14
C LEU A 316 -11.83 12.29 12.84
N ASP A 317 -12.40 12.66 11.69
CA ASP A 317 -13.76 12.30 11.29
C ASP A 317 -14.83 12.60 12.36
N LEU A 318 -14.61 13.65 13.16
CA LEU A 318 -15.59 14.17 14.12
C LEU A 318 -16.67 15.05 13.46
N LYS A 319 -16.69 15.09 12.13
CA LYS A 319 -17.69 15.81 11.33
C LYS A 319 -17.70 15.23 9.91
N PRO A 320 -18.80 15.39 9.16
CA PRO A 320 -18.85 14.91 7.79
C PRO A 320 -17.87 15.61 6.86
N PHE A 321 -17.49 14.87 5.81
CA PHE A 321 -16.77 15.39 4.66
C PHE A 321 -17.74 16.07 3.70
N GLY A 322 -17.85 17.39 3.79
CA GLY A 322 -18.73 18.16 2.90
C GLY A 322 -19.19 19.47 3.51
N GLU A 323 -19.89 20.26 2.71
CA GLU A 323 -20.61 21.44 3.18
C GLU A 323 -21.88 20.99 3.91
N VAL A 324 -21.98 21.35 5.19
CA VAL A 324 -23.17 21.10 6.01
C VAL A 324 -24.16 22.23 5.77
N LYS A 325 -25.34 21.90 5.23
CA LYS A 325 -26.44 22.85 5.03
C LYS A 325 -27.24 23.06 6.31
N GLU A 326 -27.50 21.97 7.01
CA GLU A 326 -28.38 21.95 8.18
C GLU A 326 -28.01 20.78 9.09
N ILE A 327 -28.33 20.89 10.38
CA ILE A 327 -28.19 19.79 11.35
C ILE A 327 -29.55 19.55 12.00
N LYS A 328 -30.09 18.35 11.81
CA LYS A 328 -31.41 17.90 12.30
C LYS A 328 -31.28 16.81 13.35
N ASN A 329 -32.39 16.53 14.03
CA ASN A 329 -32.57 15.40 14.96
C ASN A 329 -31.42 15.31 15.97
N GLN A 330 -31.05 16.46 16.52
CA GLN A 330 -30.01 16.53 17.54
C GLN A 330 -30.58 16.03 18.86
N GLU A 331 -29.89 15.09 19.46
CA GLU A 331 -30.26 14.50 20.74
C GLU A 331 -29.01 14.42 21.61
N LEU A 332 -29.12 14.93 22.83
CA LEU A 332 -28.08 14.81 23.85
C LEU A 332 -28.73 14.18 25.07
N LYS A 333 -28.24 13.00 25.46
CA LYS A 333 -28.84 12.18 26.49
C LYS A 333 -27.79 11.76 27.50
N LEU A 334 -28.09 11.99 28.76
CA LEU A 334 -27.32 11.44 29.87
C LEU A 334 -27.76 9.99 30.08
N GLU A 335 -26.87 9.04 29.78
CA GLU A 335 -27.15 7.61 29.96
C GLU A 335 -26.98 7.21 31.43
N ASP A 336 -25.96 7.78 32.08
CA ASP A 336 -25.68 7.66 33.52
C ASP A 336 -24.85 8.87 33.99
N SER A 337 -24.44 8.93 35.27
CA SER A 337 -23.71 10.07 35.82
C SER A 337 -22.35 10.35 35.16
N GLU A 338 -21.79 9.38 34.44
CA GLU A 338 -20.46 9.44 33.83
C GLU A 338 -20.48 9.24 32.30
N THR A 339 -21.65 9.06 31.68
CA THR A 339 -21.79 8.75 30.25
C THR A 339 -22.84 9.63 29.57
N LEU A 340 -22.42 10.30 28.50
CA LEU A 340 -23.27 11.16 27.67
C LEU A 340 -23.27 10.66 26.22
N SER A 341 -24.45 10.54 25.63
CA SER A 341 -24.61 10.20 24.21
C SER A 341 -25.10 11.42 23.44
N TYR A 342 -24.44 11.74 22.33
CA TYR A 342 -24.86 12.79 21.40
C TYR A 342 -25.10 12.19 20.02
N THR A 343 -26.27 12.44 19.44
CA THR A 343 -26.59 12.03 18.07
C THR A 343 -27.07 13.23 17.26
N ALA A 344 -26.64 13.33 16.00
CA ALA A 344 -27.09 14.38 15.09
C ALA A 344 -27.07 13.91 13.63
N LEU A 345 -28.06 14.36 12.85
CA LEU A 345 -28.14 14.16 11.41
C LEU A 345 -27.65 15.41 10.69
N TYR A 346 -26.60 15.27 9.90
CA TYR A 346 -26.03 16.34 9.09
C TYR A 346 -26.55 16.25 7.66
N ILE A 347 -27.21 17.31 7.20
CA ILE A 347 -27.72 17.43 5.84
C ILE A 347 -26.62 18.02 4.97
N LEU A 348 -26.15 17.27 3.98
CA LEU A 348 -24.96 17.62 3.19
C LEU A 348 -25.31 18.16 1.81
N SER A 349 -24.46 19.06 1.32
CA SER A 349 -24.54 19.53 -0.07
C SER A 349 -23.91 18.51 -1.02
N GLY A 350 -24.69 18.00 -1.98
CA GLY A 350 -24.16 17.21 -3.11
C GLY A 350 -23.67 15.80 -2.78
N THR A 351 -23.92 15.30 -1.56
CA THR A 351 -23.56 13.95 -1.10
C THR A 351 -24.66 13.39 -0.20
N HIS A 352 -24.54 12.12 0.19
CA HIS A 352 -25.46 11.48 1.14
C HIS A 352 -25.41 12.18 2.49
N ASP A 353 -26.56 12.29 3.16
CA ASP A 353 -26.62 12.81 4.51
C ASP A 353 -25.87 11.87 5.46
N ALA A 354 -25.42 12.40 6.60
CA ALA A 354 -24.61 11.63 7.54
C ALA A 354 -25.16 11.75 8.96
N GLN A 355 -25.49 10.62 9.58
CA GLN A 355 -25.79 10.55 11.00
C GLN A 355 -24.49 10.27 11.77
N PHE A 356 -24.23 11.10 12.77
CA PHE A 356 -23.14 10.88 13.72
C PHE A 356 -23.70 10.53 15.08
N THR A 357 -23.05 9.59 15.74
CA THR A 357 -23.27 9.24 17.13
C THR A 357 -21.95 9.31 17.87
N TYR A 358 -21.94 10.01 18.99
CA TYR A 358 -20.78 10.20 19.86
C TYR A 358 -21.13 9.71 21.26
N VAL A 359 -20.17 9.04 21.89
CA VAL A 359 -20.24 8.64 23.30
C VAL A 359 -19.12 9.37 24.03
N LEU A 360 -19.48 10.15 25.02
CA LEU A 360 -18.54 10.80 25.93
C LEU A 360 -18.55 10.09 27.28
N LYS A 361 -17.37 10.01 27.89
CA LYS A 361 -17.21 9.55 29.27
C LYS A 361 -16.55 10.62 30.11
N ARG A 362 -16.99 10.74 31.36
CA ARG A 362 -16.38 11.62 32.33
C ARG A 362 -15.14 10.95 32.92
N VAL A 363 -14.01 11.65 32.85
CA VAL A 363 -12.68 11.17 33.30
C VAL A 363 -12.01 12.32 34.05
N ASN A 364 -11.74 12.12 35.34
CA ASN A 364 -11.18 13.16 36.23
C ASN A 364 -12.00 14.46 36.19
N GLY A 365 -13.33 14.33 36.17
CA GLY A 365 -14.26 15.46 36.18
C GLY A 365 -14.54 16.11 34.81
N ALA A 366 -13.80 15.78 33.76
CA ALA A 366 -13.97 16.32 32.41
C ALA A 366 -14.63 15.32 31.45
N TRP A 367 -15.52 15.80 30.58
CA TRP A 367 -16.09 15.00 29.50
C TRP A 367 -15.05 14.78 28.39
N LYS A 368 -14.86 13.51 28.00
CA LYS A 368 -13.91 13.09 26.96
C LYS A 368 -14.60 12.21 25.94
N ILE A 369 -14.19 12.33 24.69
CA ILE A 369 -14.68 11.51 23.58
C ILE A 369 -14.17 10.08 23.80
N HIS A 370 -15.11 9.17 23.98
CA HIS A 370 -14.84 7.75 24.14
C HIS A 370 -15.00 7.02 22.81
N GLN A 371 -16.09 7.29 22.10
CA GLN A 371 -16.39 6.67 20.81
C GLN A 371 -17.12 7.66 19.91
N TYR A 372 -17.00 7.44 18.60
CA TYR A 372 -17.83 8.11 17.61
C TYR A 372 -17.98 7.20 16.39
N ALA A 373 -19.13 7.30 15.73
CA ALA A 373 -19.46 6.55 14.53
C ALA A 373 -20.22 7.44 13.55
N MET A 374 -19.99 7.20 12.26
CA MET A 374 -20.70 7.83 11.16
C MET A 374 -21.49 6.78 10.39
N LYS A 375 -22.74 7.09 10.06
CA LYS A 375 -23.58 6.30 9.15
C LYS A 375 -24.08 7.20 8.03
N LEU A 376 -23.81 6.80 6.78
CA LEU A 376 -24.39 7.45 5.60
C LEU A 376 -25.87 7.07 5.49
N ILE A 377 -26.71 8.04 5.11
CA ILE A 377 -28.17 7.93 5.00
C ILE A 377 -28.62 8.07 3.55
#